data_AF-A0A550D182-F1
#
_entry.id   AF-A0A550D182-F1
#
_cell.length_a   1.000
_cell.length_b   1.000
_cell.length_c   1.000
_cell.angle_alpha   90.00
_cell.angle_beta   90.00
_cell.angle_gamma   90.00
#
_symmetry.space_group_name_H-M   'P 1'
#
loop_
_entity.id
_entity.type
_entity.pdbx_description
1 polymer ?
#
loop_
_entity_poly.entity_id
_entity_poly.type
_entity_poly.pdbx_seq_one_letter_code
_entity_poly.pdbx_strand_id
1 'polypeptide(L)'
;IVHEVVEPEKLDERTYEIAKDLASLSPLAVKALKKVIYEIADSPFYAGFDIERKTFGLLRYSEDFREGVDSFLNKRKPKFNGK
;
A
#
# COMPACT_ATOMS: atom_id res chain seq x y z
N ILE A 1 -1.85 -8.92 20.96
CA ILE A 1 -2.95 -8.08 20.39
C ILE A 1 -3.18 -8.56 18.96
N VAL A 2 -4.42 -8.61 18.51
CA VAL A 2 -4.83 -9.00 17.14
C VAL A 2 -5.64 -7.85 16.52
N HIS A 3 -5.65 -7.77 15.18
CA HIS A 3 -6.36 -6.70 14.46
C HIS A 3 -7.87 -6.96 14.32
N GLU A 4 -8.27 -8.20 14.14
CA GLU A 4 -9.66 -8.61 13.95
C GLU A 4 -9.85 -10.03 14.53
N VAL A 5 -11.03 -10.33 15.07
CA VAL A 5 -11.41 -11.66 15.57
C VAL A 5 -12.68 -12.07 14.85
N VAL A 6 -12.69 -13.30 14.33
CA VAL A 6 -13.81 -13.90 13.60
C VAL A 6 -14.06 -15.32 14.08
N GLU A 7 -15.23 -15.87 13.73
CA GLU A 7 -15.52 -17.30 13.94
C GLU A 7 -14.47 -18.18 13.25
N PRO A 8 -14.07 -19.32 13.85
CA PRO A 8 -13.01 -20.18 13.30
C PRO A 8 -13.21 -20.57 11.83
N GLU A 9 -14.44 -20.85 11.44
CA GLU A 9 -14.80 -21.29 10.08
C GLU A 9 -14.68 -20.18 9.03
N LYS A 10 -14.64 -18.91 9.48
CA LYS A 10 -14.52 -17.73 8.61
C LYS A 10 -13.09 -17.19 8.52
N LEU A 11 -12.15 -17.74 9.30
CA LEU A 11 -10.79 -17.21 9.38
C LEU A 11 -10.10 -17.16 8.02
N ASP A 12 -10.16 -18.25 7.26
CA ASP A 12 -9.53 -18.32 5.94
C ASP A 12 -10.20 -17.37 4.96
N GLU A 13 -11.53 -17.39 4.88
CA GLU A 13 -12.32 -16.50 4.02
C GLU A 13 -11.92 -15.03 4.28
N ARG A 14 -11.96 -14.61 5.55
CA ARG A 14 -11.65 -13.23 5.92
C ARG A 14 -10.19 -12.85 5.65
N THR A 15 -9.27 -13.76 5.90
CA THR A 15 -7.85 -13.55 5.62
C THR A 15 -7.61 -13.36 4.12
N TYR A 16 -8.24 -14.18 3.29
CA TYR A 16 -8.11 -14.07 1.83
C TYR A 16 -8.81 -12.85 1.25
N GLU A 17 -9.92 -12.39 1.83
CA GLU A 17 -10.54 -11.11 1.46
C GLU A 17 -9.55 -9.96 1.62
N ILE A 18 -8.95 -9.83 2.81
CA ILE A 18 -7.96 -8.78 3.09
C ILE A 18 -6.75 -8.91 2.15
N ALA A 19 -6.27 -10.14 1.92
CA ALA A 19 -5.16 -10.37 1.01
C ALA A 19 -5.50 -9.96 -0.44
N LYS A 20 -6.73 -10.22 -0.91
CA LYS A 20 -7.20 -9.81 -2.24
C LYS A 20 -7.31 -8.30 -2.36
N ASP A 21 -7.81 -7.62 -1.31
CA ASP A 21 -7.89 -6.17 -1.29
C ASP A 21 -6.49 -5.56 -1.41
N LEU A 22 -5.52 -6.05 -0.63
CA LEU A 22 -4.13 -5.61 -0.71
C LEU A 22 -3.49 -5.92 -2.08
N ALA A 23 -3.77 -7.09 -2.64
CA ALA A 23 -3.26 -7.48 -3.96
C ALA A 23 -3.88 -6.67 -5.12
N SER A 24 -5.01 -5.99 -4.90
CA SER A 24 -5.62 -5.11 -5.88
C SER A 24 -4.97 -3.71 -5.96
N LEU A 25 -4.13 -3.38 -4.98
CA LEU A 25 -3.41 -2.11 -4.91
C LEU A 25 -2.09 -2.17 -5.69
N SER A 26 -1.43 -1.02 -5.88
CA SER A 26 -0.09 -0.98 -6.47
C SER A 26 0.90 -1.78 -5.61
N PRO A 27 1.53 -2.84 -6.15
CA PRO A 27 2.50 -3.63 -5.40
C PRO A 27 3.70 -2.79 -4.93
N LEU A 28 4.13 -1.84 -5.78
CA LEU A 28 5.25 -0.95 -5.46
C LEU A 28 4.88 -0.02 -4.30
N ALA A 29 3.69 0.58 -4.33
CA ALA A 29 3.23 1.48 -3.28
C ALA A 29 3.04 0.74 -1.94
N VAL A 30 2.40 -0.44 -1.93
CA VAL A 30 2.17 -1.22 -0.70
C VAL A 30 3.51 -1.65 -0.07
N LYS A 31 4.46 -2.11 -0.90
CA LYS A 31 5.81 -2.48 -0.43
C LYS A 31 6.55 -1.29 0.17
N ALA A 32 6.51 -0.14 -0.52
CA ALA A 32 7.16 1.08 -0.06
C ALA A 32 6.53 1.59 1.26
N LEU A 33 5.19 1.64 1.33
CA LEU A 33 4.47 2.06 2.52
C LEU A 33 4.78 1.18 3.73
N LYS A 34 4.75 -0.15 3.57
CA LYS A 34 5.09 -1.08 4.64
C LYS A 34 6.49 -0.80 5.17
N LYS A 35 7.47 -0.62 4.26
CA LYS A 35 8.85 -0.30 4.63
C LYS A 35 8.95 1.02 5.40
N VAL A 36 8.33 2.09 4.90
CA VAL A 36 8.32 3.41 5.56
C VAL A 36 7.75 3.31 6.96
N ILE A 37 6.60 2.63 7.15
CA ILE A 37 5.98 2.49 8.48
C ILE A 37 6.95 1.86 9.49
N TYR A 38 7.69 0.82 9.10
CA TYR A 38 8.68 0.21 9.99
C TYR A 38 9.90 1.10 10.23
N GLU A 39 10.37 1.83 9.21
CA GLU A 39 11.54 2.72 9.37
C GLU A 39 11.22 3.96 10.23
N ILE A 40 10.02 4.52 10.12
CA ILE A 40 9.65 5.72 10.88
C ILE A 40 9.28 5.41 12.33
N ALA A 41 8.88 4.17 12.65
CA ALA A 41 8.48 3.77 14.00
C ALA A 41 9.58 4.02 15.04
N ASP A 42 10.84 3.87 14.64
CA ASP A 42 12.02 4.07 15.49
C ASP A 42 12.79 5.37 15.18
N SER A 43 12.25 6.23 14.30
CA SER A 43 12.91 7.47 13.85
C SER A 43 12.47 8.70 14.65
N PRO A 44 13.33 9.74 14.75
CA PRO A 44 12.90 11.06 15.23
C PRO A 44 11.73 11.60 14.38
N PHE A 45 10.77 12.25 15.02
CA PHE A 45 9.52 12.70 14.38
C PHE A 45 9.72 13.40 13.02
N TYR A 46 10.62 14.37 12.96
CA TYR A 46 10.91 15.10 11.72
C TYR A 46 11.64 14.28 10.66
N ALA A 47 12.50 13.34 11.08
CA ALA A 47 13.18 12.45 10.13
C ALA A 47 12.19 11.51 9.43
N GLY A 48 11.11 11.11 10.12
CA GLY A 48 10.04 10.30 9.53
C GLY A 48 9.38 10.96 8.32
N PHE A 49 9.10 12.27 8.39
CA PHE A 49 8.56 13.02 7.25
C PHE A 49 9.52 13.07 6.07
N ASP A 50 10.83 13.19 6.30
CA ASP A 50 11.81 13.19 5.22
C ASP A 50 11.89 11.82 4.51
N ILE A 51 11.80 10.73 5.27
CA ILE A 51 11.77 9.36 4.73
C ILE A 51 10.50 9.16 3.88
N GLU A 52 9.34 9.54 4.41
CA GLU A 52 8.07 9.48 3.71
C GLU A 52 8.11 10.29 2.41
N ARG A 53 8.52 11.57 2.50
CA ARG A 53 8.57 12.50 1.36
C ARG A 53 9.45 11.99 0.23
N LYS A 54 10.64 11.48 0.56
CA LYS A 54 11.56 10.91 -0.44
C LYS A 54 10.96 9.67 -1.09
N THR A 55 10.39 8.77 -0.30
CA THR A 55 9.78 7.54 -0.79
C THR A 55 8.60 7.83 -1.72
N PHE A 56 7.69 8.73 -1.31
CA PHE A 56 6.58 9.16 -2.14
C PHE A 56 7.04 9.87 -3.42
N GLY A 57 8.08 10.69 -3.32
CA GLY A 57 8.72 11.33 -4.48
C GLY A 57 9.21 10.32 -5.52
N LEU A 58 9.81 9.21 -5.09
CA LEU A 58 10.24 8.13 -5.98
C LEU A 58 9.06 7.39 -6.62
N LEU A 59 8.00 7.09 -5.85
CA LEU A 59 6.82 6.41 -6.37
C LEU A 59 6.14 7.19 -7.51
N ARG A 60 6.24 8.53 -7.52
CA ARG A 60 5.66 9.36 -8.60
C ARG A 60 6.25 9.11 -9.99
N TYR A 61 7.42 8.50 -10.08
CA TYR A 61 8.06 8.13 -11.35
C TYR A 61 7.64 6.75 -11.87
N SER A 62 6.87 5.99 -11.09
CA SER A 62 6.39 4.65 -11.46
C SER A 62 5.28 4.69 -12.51
N GLU A 63 5.16 3.62 -13.29
CA GLU A 63 4.02 3.38 -14.19
C GLU A 63 2.73 3.24 -13.38
N ASP A 64 2.79 2.56 -12.23
CA ASP A 64 1.66 2.38 -11.32
C ASP A 64 1.08 3.71 -10.84
N PHE A 65 1.91 4.72 -10.55
CA PHE A 65 1.43 6.05 -10.17
C PHE A 65 0.69 6.73 -11.33
N ARG A 66 1.24 6.66 -12.54
CA ARG A 66 0.61 7.21 -13.76
C ARG A 66 -0.72 6.52 -14.03
N GLU A 67 -0.76 5.20 -13.94
CA GLU A 67 -1.96 4.38 -14.09
C GLU A 67 -3.01 4.70 -13.03
N GLY A 68 -2.60 4.87 -11.77
CA GLY A 68 -3.51 5.26 -10.69
C GLY A 68 -4.19 6.60 -10.98
N VAL A 69 -3.42 7.61 -11.37
CA VAL A 69 -3.96 8.92 -11.77
C VAL A 69 -4.88 8.81 -12.97
N ASP A 70 -4.46 8.14 -14.05
CA ASP A 70 -5.27 7.98 -15.26
C ASP A 70 -6.57 7.22 -14.99
N SER A 71 -6.50 6.12 -14.24
CA SER A 71 -7.66 5.30 -13.89
C SER A 71 -8.69 6.08 -13.08
N PHE A 72 -8.23 6.93 -12.16
CA PHE A 72 -9.06 7.78 -11.34
C PHE A 72 -9.77 8.85 -12.17
N LEU A 73 -9.03 9.56 -13.03
CA LEU A 73 -9.58 10.58 -13.93
C LEU A 73 -10.60 9.98 -14.90
N ASN A 74 -10.35 8.77 -15.40
CA ASN A 74 -11.23 8.07 -16.33
C ASN A 74 -12.30 7.19 -15.65
N LYS A 75 -12.42 7.21 -14.31
CA LYS A 75 -13.40 6.43 -13.52
C LYS A 75 -13.41 4.94 -13.85
N ARG A 76 -12.23 4.37 -14.10
CA ARG A 76 -12.04 2.94 -14.40
C ARG A 76 -11.21 2.28 -13.30
N LYS A 77 -11.24 0.95 -13.23
CA LYS A 77 -10.35 0.22 -12.33
C LYS A 77 -8.89 0.32 -12.81
N PRO A 78 -7.92 0.56 -11.91
CA PRO A 78 -6.51 0.56 -12.27
C PRO A 78 -6.01 -0.86 -12.58
N LYS A 79 -4.96 -0.94 -13.39
CA LYS A 79 -4.20 -2.17 -13.66
C LYS A 79 -2.73 -1.98 -13.28
N PHE A 80 -2.41 -2.28 -12.03
CA PHE A 80 -1.06 -2.16 -11.53
C PHE A 80 -0.19 -3.35 -11.96
N ASN A 81 1.05 -3.06 -12.35
CA ASN A 81 2.03 -4.04 -12.80
C ASN A 81 3.32 -4.02 -11.94
N GLY A 82 3.40 -3.13 -10.96
CA GLY A 82 4.54 -3.03 -10.03
C GLY A 82 5.77 -2.37 -10.64
N LYS A 83 5.59 -1.51 -11.66
CA LYS A 83 6.65 -0.77 -12.34
C LYS A 83 6.49 0.73 -12.13
#